data_AF-A0A3Q2X2C4-F1
#
_entry.id   AF-A0A3Q2X2C4-F1
#
_cell.length_a   1.000
_cell.length_b   1.000
_cell.length_c   1.000
_cell.angle_alpha   90.00
_cell.angle_beta   90.00
_cell.angle_gamma   90.00
#
_symmetry.space_group_name_H-M   'P 1'
#
loop_
_entity.id
_entity.type
_entity.pdbx_description
1 polymer ?
#
loop_
_entity_poly.entity_id
_entity_poly.type
_entity_poly.pdbx_seq_one_letter_code
_entity_poly.pdbx_strand_id
1 'polypeptide(L)'
;EQQTMSVYLRVRPFSKEELSNNEDQACVVIENSQTVTLNAPKGSATMKSREKGIGMSLHKFYFSQIFGPDTTQAELFENTVKSQMSDFLDGKNALIFTYGVTNAGKTFTIQSPKEPGILPRVLESTFQYIGEHQYRGMDLKPYLRNGVQSLDFHQVKQERITKAAIFASFKEVAFFEIYNEYVYDLLQPSLCSKSKKRACLRVCDDGAGNAYVKLIWINIHNLGEASKLLHFGNKNRSAAATKMNHSSSRHSIFTMKLLRINGGTAERVSFSLCDLAGSERCNKTKTFGERLKEAGNINNSLLILGKCITALRNSGPDTRSIPFRESKLTKLFQAFFCGKGRPSMIVNINQCASTYDETLHVMKFSAVAKQVVQVIPDKALESLAPRLVGHDGKPLLSNGVFDSNVLESYLSEDELLDEEEEADMSLLPQSELLNVVENLRTKLLAERRKNLLQEIEIRKEMGDAMLQQLMESEELRRQIEELKESYRDKLENTFEMYKDAIKEHAYHSAMTNLEDNYVPLDEFTAEQEKVE
;
A
#
# COMPACT_ATOMS: atom_id res chain seq x y z
N GLU A 1 -11.73 -10.99 -10.33
CA GLU A 1 -13.00 -10.93 -9.57
C GLU A 1 -13.47 -9.48 -9.34
N GLN A 2 -14.73 -9.28 -8.93
CA GLN A 2 -15.19 -7.99 -8.36
C GLN A 2 -15.04 -8.01 -6.83
N GLN A 3 -14.21 -7.14 -6.26
CA GLN A 3 -14.00 -7.06 -4.82
C GLN A 3 -14.30 -5.65 -4.30
N THR A 4 -15.03 -5.54 -3.19
CA THR A 4 -15.26 -4.25 -2.51
C THR A 4 -14.02 -3.79 -1.75
N MET A 5 -13.80 -2.48 -1.68
CA MET A 5 -12.68 -1.94 -0.90
C MET A 5 -12.80 -2.35 0.58
N SER A 6 -11.73 -2.94 1.13
CA SER A 6 -11.73 -3.31 2.55
C SER A 6 -11.60 -2.06 3.43
N VAL A 7 -12.54 -1.88 4.35
CA VAL A 7 -12.62 -0.72 5.25
C VAL A 7 -12.71 -1.22 6.68
N TYR A 8 -11.67 -0.97 7.44
CA TYR A 8 -11.51 -1.40 8.83
C TYR A 8 -11.76 -0.22 9.77
N LEU A 9 -12.37 -0.46 10.93
CA LEU A 9 -12.51 0.56 11.98
C LEU A 9 -11.60 0.22 13.15
N ARG A 10 -10.86 1.21 13.65
CA ARG A 10 -10.13 1.14 14.91
C ARG A 10 -10.60 2.23 15.86
N VAL A 11 -11.12 1.81 17.00
CA VAL A 11 -11.50 2.67 18.12
C VAL A 11 -10.30 2.78 19.06
N ARG A 12 -9.85 4.00 19.38
CA ARG A 12 -8.77 4.16 20.37
C ARG A 12 -9.30 4.17 21.81
N PRO A 13 -8.51 3.75 22.81
CA PRO A 13 -8.84 3.98 24.22
C PRO A 13 -8.86 5.48 24.56
N PHE A 14 -9.59 5.82 25.61
CA PHE A 14 -9.55 7.16 26.21
C PHE A 14 -8.16 7.48 26.78
N SER A 15 -7.74 8.73 26.66
CA SER A 15 -6.54 9.23 27.33
C SER A 15 -6.82 9.44 28.83
N LYS A 16 -5.76 9.49 29.65
CA LYS A 16 -5.90 9.81 31.09
C LYS A 16 -6.56 11.17 31.33
N GLU A 17 -6.29 12.13 30.45
CA GLU A 17 -6.87 13.49 30.49
C GLU A 17 -8.37 13.46 30.16
N GLU A 18 -8.77 12.68 29.16
CA GLU A 18 -10.18 12.52 28.76
C GLU A 18 -11.01 11.81 29.84
N LEU A 19 -10.43 10.79 30.48
CA LEU A 19 -11.03 10.13 31.65
C LEU A 19 -11.20 11.10 32.83
N SER A 20 -10.22 11.98 33.09
CA SER A 20 -10.32 12.98 34.17
C SER A 20 -11.32 14.11 33.89
N ASN A 21 -11.68 14.34 32.63
CA ASN A 21 -12.62 15.39 32.21
C ASN A 21 -14.09 14.97 32.28
N ASN A 22 -14.42 13.75 32.74
CA ASN A 22 -15.78 13.20 32.78
C ASN A 22 -16.54 13.32 31.43
N GLU A 23 -15.86 13.12 30.30
CA GLU A 23 -16.54 13.07 29.01
C GLU A 23 -17.45 11.84 28.90
N ASP A 24 -18.58 11.99 28.20
CA ASP A 24 -19.56 10.92 27.98
C ASP A 24 -18.97 9.79 27.13
N GLN A 25 -18.78 8.63 27.76
CA GLN A 25 -18.15 7.46 27.17
C GLN A 25 -19.11 6.57 26.37
N ALA A 26 -20.43 6.79 26.45
CA ALA A 26 -21.43 5.96 25.79
C ALA A 26 -21.63 6.27 24.29
N CYS A 27 -20.79 7.16 23.72
CA CYS A 27 -20.91 7.64 22.34
C CYS A 27 -20.66 6.56 21.26
N VAL A 28 -19.87 5.53 21.57
CA VAL A 28 -19.48 4.47 20.63
C VAL A 28 -19.79 3.11 21.25
N VAL A 29 -20.65 2.33 20.61
CA VAL A 29 -21.01 0.97 21.04
C VAL A 29 -20.66 -0.02 19.94
N ILE A 30 -19.65 -0.86 20.16
CA ILE A 30 -19.31 -1.97 19.27
C ILE A 30 -20.29 -3.10 19.57
N GLU A 31 -21.12 -3.47 18.60
CA GLU A 31 -22.11 -4.55 18.76
C GLU A 31 -21.51 -5.92 18.44
N ASN A 32 -20.62 -5.98 17.45
CA ASN A 32 -19.89 -7.17 17.03
C ASN A 32 -18.67 -6.77 16.18
N SER A 33 -17.91 -7.76 15.70
CA SER A 33 -16.69 -7.58 14.91
C SER A 33 -16.87 -6.82 13.58
N GLN A 34 -18.10 -6.58 13.11
CA GLN A 34 -18.38 -5.83 11.88
C GLN A 34 -19.32 -4.63 12.07
N THR A 35 -19.94 -4.49 13.23
CA THR A 35 -21.06 -3.56 13.46
C THR A 35 -20.82 -2.66 14.66
N VAL A 36 -20.98 -1.35 14.47
CA VAL A 36 -20.84 -0.33 15.52
C VAL A 36 -21.96 0.69 15.40
N THR A 37 -22.41 1.16 16.56
CA THR A 37 -23.47 2.14 16.69
C THR A 37 -22.94 3.38 17.41
N LEU A 38 -23.18 4.54 16.81
CA LEU A 38 -22.85 5.85 17.37
C LEU A 38 -24.07 6.48 18.03
N ASN A 39 -23.97 6.73 19.33
CA ASN A 39 -24.98 7.43 20.13
C ASN A 39 -24.64 8.92 20.19
N ALA A 40 -25.53 9.79 19.73
CA ALA A 40 -25.31 11.23 19.80
C ALA A 40 -25.40 11.73 21.26
N PRO A 41 -24.32 12.33 21.82
CA PRO A 41 -24.29 12.79 23.20
C PRO A 41 -25.11 14.07 23.37
N LYS A 42 -25.60 14.30 24.59
CA LYS A 42 -26.38 15.50 24.94
C LYS A 42 -25.61 16.77 24.59
N GLY A 43 -26.27 17.70 23.89
CA GLY A 43 -25.68 18.97 23.46
C GLY A 43 -24.88 18.95 22.15
N SER A 44 -24.63 17.78 21.54
CA SER A 44 -24.06 17.67 20.17
C SER A 44 -24.97 18.36 19.14
N ALA A 45 -24.40 18.74 17.99
CA ALA A 45 -25.20 19.31 16.91
C ALA A 45 -26.22 18.29 16.39
N THR A 46 -25.84 17.00 16.36
CA THR A 46 -26.71 15.88 16.00
C THR A 46 -27.90 15.74 16.97
N MET A 47 -27.69 15.75 18.30
CA MET A 47 -28.81 15.72 19.27
C MET A 47 -29.73 16.93 19.14
N LYS A 48 -29.18 18.15 19.01
CA LYS A 48 -29.96 19.37 18.78
C LYS A 48 -30.80 19.33 17.48
N SER A 49 -30.38 18.51 16.51
CA SER A 49 -31.11 18.31 15.26
C SER A 49 -32.24 17.29 15.42
N ARG A 50 -32.03 16.25 16.25
CA ARG A 50 -33.10 15.32 16.68
C ARG A 50 -34.15 16.01 17.55
N GLU A 51 -33.76 16.85 18.49
CA GLU A 51 -34.68 17.64 19.34
C GLU A 51 -35.58 18.56 18.52
N LYS A 52 -35.16 18.94 17.31
CA LYS A 52 -35.93 19.69 16.31
C LYS A 52 -36.69 18.80 15.30
N GLY A 53 -36.69 17.48 15.48
CA GLY A 53 -37.36 16.51 14.60
C GLY A 53 -36.67 16.23 13.26
N ILE A 54 -35.44 16.73 13.03
CA ILE A 54 -34.77 16.72 11.71
C ILE A 54 -33.66 15.64 11.61
N GLY A 55 -33.33 14.93 12.70
CA GLY A 55 -32.23 13.96 12.71
C GLY A 55 -32.44 12.77 13.64
N MET A 56 -31.63 11.72 13.42
CA MET A 56 -31.51 10.56 14.30
C MET A 56 -30.44 10.79 15.36
N SER A 57 -30.58 10.20 16.55
CA SER A 57 -29.52 10.13 17.57
C SER A 57 -28.70 8.85 17.51
N LEU A 58 -29.16 7.87 16.74
CA LEU A 58 -28.57 6.54 16.62
C LEU A 58 -28.10 6.35 15.19
N HIS A 59 -26.81 6.09 14.99
CA HIS A 59 -26.23 5.86 13.67
C HIS A 59 -25.43 4.57 13.64
N LYS A 60 -25.93 3.57 12.91
CA LYS A 60 -25.36 2.24 12.77
C LYS A 60 -24.47 2.15 11.52
N PHE A 61 -23.28 1.56 11.66
CA PHE A 61 -22.28 1.46 10.61
C PHE A 61 -21.69 0.04 10.54
N TYR A 62 -21.34 -0.38 9.32
CA TYR A 62 -20.83 -1.72 9.02
C TYR A 62 -19.45 -1.66 8.37
N PHE A 63 -18.46 -2.34 8.94
CA PHE A 63 -17.07 -2.38 8.47
C PHE A 63 -16.70 -3.78 7.97
N SER A 64 -15.50 -3.95 7.41
CA SER A 64 -14.93 -5.27 7.12
C SER A 64 -14.52 -5.97 8.40
N GLN A 65 -13.92 -5.23 9.34
CA GLN A 65 -13.69 -5.63 10.73
C GLN A 65 -13.57 -4.38 11.61
N ILE A 66 -13.90 -4.52 12.89
CA ILE A 66 -13.86 -3.50 13.92
C ILE A 66 -12.92 -3.94 15.04
N PHE A 67 -12.00 -3.05 15.39
CA PHE A 67 -10.98 -3.22 16.40
C PHE A 67 -11.27 -2.28 17.57
N GLY A 68 -11.41 -2.86 18.76
CA GLY A 68 -11.74 -2.14 19.98
C GLY A 68 -10.55 -1.40 20.60
N PRO A 69 -10.78 -0.70 21.72
CA PRO A 69 -9.74 0.01 22.48
C PRO A 69 -8.54 -0.87 22.88
N ASP A 70 -8.80 -2.15 23.14
CA ASP A 70 -7.81 -3.11 23.65
C ASP A 70 -7.02 -3.82 22.53
N THR A 71 -7.39 -3.63 21.25
CA THR A 71 -6.71 -4.27 20.12
C THR A 71 -5.27 -3.77 19.95
N THR A 72 -4.33 -4.70 20.06
CA THR A 72 -2.89 -4.48 19.87
C THR A 72 -2.52 -4.12 18.43
N GLN A 73 -1.32 -3.60 18.19
CA GLN A 73 -0.85 -3.37 16.82
C GLN A 73 -0.58 -4.68 16.09
N ALA A 74 -0.14 -5.73 16.81
CA ALA A 74 0.07 -7.06 16.27
C ALA A 74 -1.23 -7.64 15.71
N GLU A 75 -2.29 -7.65 16.52
CA GLU A 75 -3.62 -8.16 16.14
C GLU A 75 -4.21 -7.37 14.96
N LEU A 76 -4.09 -6.03 14.97
CA LEU A 76 -4.51 -5.19 13.86
C LEU A 76 -3.75 -5.55 12.56
N PHE A 77 -2.43 -5.71 12.62
CA PHE A 77 -1.61 -6.06 11.45
C PHE A 77 -1.99 -7.44 10.89
N GLU A 78 -2.11 -8.44 11.75
CA GLU A 78 -2.49 -9.81 11.39
C GLU A 78 -3.83 -9.85 10.64
N ASN A 79 -4.84 -9.14 11.17
CA ASN A 79 -6.20 -9.17 10.62
C ASN A 79 -6.43 -8.23 9.42
N THR A 80 -5.62 -7.18 9.23
CA THR A 80 -5.85 -6.17 8.16
C THR A 80 -4.81 -6.16 7.05
N VAL A 81 -3.53 -6.43 7.38
CA VAL A 81 -2.40 -6.18 6.48
C VAL A 81 -1.80 -7.47 5.94
N LYS A 82 -1.81 -8.56 6.72
CA LYS A 82 -1.13 -9.81 6.36
C LYS A 82 -1.56 -10.41 5.02
N SER A 83 -2.86 -10.46 4.73
CA SER A 83 -3.35 -10.94 3.43
C SER A 83 -2.90 -10.05 2.26
N GLN A 84 -2.76 -8.75 2.50
CA GLN A 84 -2.27 -7.79 1.51
C GLN A 84 -0.75 -7.84 1.34
N MET A 85 -0.02 -8.28 2.38
CA MET A 85 1.39 -8.63 2.26
C MET A 85 1.57 -9.85 1.36
N SER A 86 0.79 -10.92 1.51
CA SER A 86 0.82 -12.06 0.59
C SER A 86 0.56 -11.63 -0.86
N ASP A 87 -0.53 -10.88 -1.10
CA ASP A 87 -0.84 -10.29 -2.41
C ASP A 87 0.34 -9.47 -3.00
N PHE A 88 1.00 -8.68 -2.16
CA PHE A 88 2.13 -7.85 -2.56
C PHE A 88 3.38 -8.66 -2.94
N LEU A 89 3.70 -9.68 -2.16
CA LEU A 89 4.83 -10.57 -2.39
C LEU A 89 4.59 -11.47 -3.63
N ASP A 90 3.32 -11.74 -3.96
CA ASP A 90 2.88 -12.45 -5.17
C ASP A 90 2.83 -11.58 -6.45
N GLY A 91 3.02 -10.25 -6.36
CA GLY A 91 3.11 -9.37 -7.54
C GLY A 91 2.10 -8.20 -7.58
N LYS A 92 1.14 -8.11 -6.65
CA LYS A 92 0.03 -7.14 -6.71
C LYS A 92 0.39 -5.84 -5.97
N ASN A 93 0.16 -4.67 -6.57
CA ASN A 93 0.37 -3.41 -5.84
C ASN A 93 -0.63 -3.27 -4.69
N ALA A 94 -0.21 -2.73 -3.55
CA ALA A 94 -1.06 -2.51 -2.38
C ALA A 94 -0.97 -1.06 -1.89
N LEU A 95 -2.10 -0.52 -1.40
CA LEU A 95 -2.18 0.80 -0.77
C LEU A 95 -2.99 0.70 0.51
N ILE A 96 -2.38 1.01 1.66
CA ILE A 96 -3.09 1.12 2.93
C ILE A 96 -3.04 2.58 3.38
N PHE A 97 -4.19 3.18 3.68
CA PHE A 97 -4.27 4.55 4.18
C PHE A 97 -5.11 4.66 5.45
N THR A 98 -4.61 5.40 6.44
CA THR A 98 -5.40 5.76 7.63
C THR A 98 -6.25 7.00 7.36
N TYR A 99 -7.43 7.09 7.97
CA TYR A 99 -8.31 8.26 7.85
C TYR A 99 -9.07 8.50 9.16
N GLY A 100 -9.40 9.76 9.45
CA GLY A 100 -10.11 10.15 10.67
C GLY A 100 -9.65 11.49 11.21
N VAL A 101 -10.26 11.93 12.32
CA VAL A 101 -9.95 13.22 12.96
C VAL A 101 -8.54 13.25 13.57
N THR A 102 -7.98 14.44 13.78
CA THR A 102 -6.78 14.63 14.61
C THR A 102 -7.02 14.04 16.00
N ASN A 103 -5.95 13.52 16.61
CA ASN A 103 -6.00 12.75 17.85
C ASN A 103 -6.83 11.44 17.80
N ALA A 104 -7.20 10.90 16.63
CA ALA A 104 -7.85 9.58 16.54
C ALA A 104 -6.89 8.37 16.59
N GLY A 105 -5.57 8.59 16.56
CA GLY A 105 -4.57 7.51 16.55
C GLY A 105 -4.12 7.01 15.16
N LYS A 106 -4.31 7.81 14.10
CA LYS A 106 -3.82 7.54 12.73
C LYS A 106 -2.32 7.24 12.69
N THR A 107 -1.50 8.20 13.13
CA THR A 107 -0.04 8.04 13.17
C THR A 107 0.37 6.88 14.05
N PHE A 108 -0.26 6.70 15.23
CA PHE A 108 -0.01 5.54 16.11
C PHE A 108 -0.22 4.22 15.36
N THR A 109 -1.29 4.11 14.57
CA THR A 109 -1.62 2.91 13.78
C THR A 109 -0.56 2.60 12.71
N ILE A 110 -0.10 3.61 11.96
CA ILE A 110 0.99 3.44 11.00
C ILE A 110 2.32 3.13 11.71
N GLN A 111 2.63 3.88 12.77
CA GLN A 111 3.89 3.78 13.51
C GLN A 111 3.76 4.33 14.95
N SER A 112 4.06 3.48 15.94
CA SER A 112 4.13 3.86 17.35
C SER A 112 5.53 3.60 17.92
N PRO A 113 6.02 4.43 18.86
CA PRO A 113 7.30 4.21 19.54
C PRO A 113 7.23 3.18 20.67
N LYS A 114 6.01 2.80 21.13
CA LYS A 114 5.82 1.81 22.21
C LYS A 114 5.65 0.39 21.70
N GLU A 115 4.87 0.22 20.64
CA GLU A 115 4.62 -1.06 20.00
C GLU A 115 4.73 -0.86 18.47
N PRO A 116 5.46 -1.71 17.73
CA PRO A 116 5.56 -1.62 16.28
C PRO A 116 4.19 -1.48 15.61
N GLY A 117 3.99 -0.37 14.89
CA GLY A 117 2.79 -0.16 14.07
C GLY A 117 2.83 -0.98 12.78
N ILE A 118 1.89 -0.71 11.87
CA ILE A 118 1.82 -1.40 10.57
C ILE A 118 3.13 -1.29 9.78
N LEU A 119 3.72 -0.09 9.71
CA LEU A 119 4.87 0.18 8.85
C LEU A 119 6.14 -0.61 9.23
N PRO A 120 6.60 -0.63 10.50
CA PRO A 120 7.68 -1.54 10.92
C PRO A 120 7.39 -3.02 10.64
N ARG A 121 6.15 -3.49 10.86
CA ARG A 121 5.76 -4.89 10.65
C ARG A 121 5.74 -5.28 9.17
N VAL A 122 5.30 -4.39 8.29
CA VAL A 122 5.40 -4.56 6.82
C VAL A 122 6.86 -4.72 6.38
N LEU A 123 7.77 -3.90 6.92
CA LEU A 123 9.21 -4.00 6.62
C LEU A 123 9.78 -5.33 7.11
N GLU A 124 9.51 -5.70 8.37
CA GLU A 124 9.92 -6.97 8.97
C GLU A 124 9.43 -8.19 8.17
N SER A 125 8.14 -8.27 7.87
CA SER A 125 7.56 -9.35 7.05
C SER A 125 8.16 -9.41 5.65
N THR A 126 8.51 -8.27 5.05
CA THR A 126 9.15 -8.23 3.72
C THR A 126 10.56 -8.81 3.76
N PHE A 127 11.39 -8.44 4.74
CA PHE A 127 12.73 -9.01 4.87
C PHE A 127 12.72 -10.47 5.28
N GLN A 128 11.76 -10.88 6.12
CA GLN A 128 11.55 -12.27 6.49
C GLN A 128 11.16 -13.14 5.28
N TYR A 129 10.33 -12.62 4.36
CA TYR A 129 9.96 -13.33 3.14
C TYR A 129 11.10 -13.40 2.11
N ILE A 130 11.82 -12.29 1.90
CA ILE A 130 12.92 -12.25 0.93
C ILE A 130 14.06 -13.19 1.36
N GLY A 131 14.40 -13.21 2.65
CA GLY A 131 15.43 -14.09 3.19
C GLY A 131 16.77 -13.95 2.45
N GLU A 132 17.32 -15.07 2.00
CA GLU A 132 18.58 -15.11 1.24
C GLU A 132 18.43 -14.82 -0.27
N HIS A 133 17.21 -14.73 -0.79
CA HIS A 133 16.92 -14.52 -2.22
C HIS A 133 17.12 -13.05 -2.68
N GLN A 134 18.13 -12.38 -2.13
CA GLN A 134 18.47 -11.00 -2.43
C GLN A 134 19.36 -10.89 -3.66
N TYR A 135 18.93 -10.07 -4.62
CA TYR A 135 19.75 -9.71 -5.77
C TYR A 135 20.91 -8.78 -5.38
N ARG A 136 22.15 -9.26 -5.50
CA ARG A 136 23.36 -8.56 -5.04
C ARG A 136 24.03 -7.64 -6.08
N GLY A 137 23.56 -7.63 -7.34
CA GLY A 137 24.22 -6.92 -8.43
C GLY A 137 24.31 -5.39 -8.24
N MET A 138 23.25 -4.78 -7.70
CA MET A 138 23.09 -3.31 -7.53
C MET A 138 23.08 -2.50 -8.84
N ASP A 139 22.97 -3.20 -9.97
CA ASP A 139 22.94 -2.73 -11.36
C ASP A 139 21.52 -2.48 -11.89
N LEU A 140 20.47 -2.73 -11.09
CA LEU A 140 19.08 -2.52 -11.48
C LEU A 140 18.38 -1.47 -10.61
N LYS A 141 17.78 -0.46 -11.24
CA LYS A 141 17.18 0.72 -10.60
C LYS A 141 15.73 0.97 -11.04
N PRO A 142 14.80 1.33 -10.14
CA PRO A 142 13.47 1.77 -10.52
C PRO A 142 13.51 3.05 -11.39
N TYR A 143 12.99 2.98 -12.62
CA TYR A 143 12.93 4.10 -13.56
C TYR A 143 11.49 4.57 -13.80
N LEU A 144 11.27 5.89 -13.75
CA LEU A 144 9.95 6.52 -13.88
C LEU A 144 8.88 5.84 -13.00
N ARG A 145 7.68 5.63 -13.55
CA ARG A 145 6.59 4.99 -12.80
C ARG A 145 6.71 3.48 -12.74
N ASN A 146 7.06 2.76 -13.81
CA ASN A 146 7.04 1.29 -13.89
C ASN A 146 8.31 0.63 -14.47
N GLY A 147 9.27 1.40 -14.99
CA GLY A 147 10.46 0.83 -15.65
C GLY A 147 11.51 0.34 -14.66
N VAL A 148 12.46 -0.43 -15.21
CA VAL A 148 13.73 -0.81 -14.56
C VAL A 148 14.84 -0.41 -15.52
N GLN A 149 15.79 0.40 -15.03
CA GLN A 149 16.97 0.83 -15.76
C GLN A 149 18.16 -0.02 -15.32
N SER A 150 18.93 -0.53 -16.28
CA SER A 150 20.25 -1.11 -16.05
C SER A 150 21.27 0.01 -15.86
N LEU A 151 22.22 -0.17 -14.93
CA LEU A 151 23.31 0.74 -14.64
C LEU A 151 24.63 0.13 -15.14
N ASP A 152 25.49 0.93 -15.76
CA ASP A 152 26.83 0.50 -16.15
C ASP A 152 27.78 0.45 -14.93
N PHE A 153 29.01 -0.04 -15.13
CA PHE A 153 30.01 -0.14 -14.07
C PHE A 153 30.34 1.22 -13.42
N HIS A 154 30.35 2.33 -14.18
CA HIS A 154 30.67 3.66 -13.66
C HIS A 154 29.48 4.23 -12.87
N GLN A 155 28.25 4.00 -13.31
CA GLN A 155 27.01 4.33 -12.59
C GLN A 155 26.84 3.47 -11.35
N VAL A 156 27.15 2.18 -11.39
CA VAL A 156 27.19 1.31 -10.20
C VAL A 156 28.30 1.76 -9.25
N LYS A 157 29.47 2.18 -9.75
CA LYS A 157 30.56 2.76 -8.93
C LYS A 157 30.14 4.10 -8.32
N GLN A 158 29.49 4.99 -9.06
CA GLN A 158 28.93 6.24 -8.56
C GLN A 158 27.78 6.00 -7.57
N GLU A 159 26.89 5.03 -7.81
CA GLU A 159 25.85 4.64 -6.86
C GLU A 159 26.47 3.98 -5.63
N ARG A 160 27.59 3.25 -5.74
CA ARG A 160 28.37 2.70 -4.61
C ARG A 160 29.14 3.77 -3.84
N ILE A 161 29.67 4.80 -4.50
CA ILE A 161 30.32 5.97 -3.86
C ILE A 161 29.26 6.85 -3.19
N THR A 162 28.15 7.14 -3.89
CA THR A 162 26.96 7.79 -3.32
C THR A 162 26.36 6.93 -2.21
N LYS A 163 26.45 5.59 -2.31
CA LYS A 163 26.05 4.66 -1.24
C LYS A 163 26.99 4.82 -0.06
N ALA A 164 28.31 4.76 -0.20
CA ALA A 164 29.26 4.96 0.90
C ALA A 164 29.13 6.37 1.54
N ALA A 165 29.06 7.42 0.73
CA ALA A 165 28.90 8.81 1.18
C ALA A 165 27.56 9.04 1.89
N ILE A 166 26.46 8.46 1.38
CA ILE A 166 25.19 8.46 2.10
C ILE A 166 25.21 7.46 3.28
N PHE A 167 25.97 6.36 3.29
CA PHE A 167 26.01 5.39 4.41
C PHE A 167 26.87 5.83 5.60
N ALA A 168 27.59 6.95 5.49
CA ALA A 168 27.90 7.78 6.66
C ALA A 168 26.63 8.36 7.35
N SER A 169 25.45 8.21 6.74
CA SER A 169 24.11 8.64 7.21
C SER A 169 22.93 7.89 6.52
N PHE A 170 23.07 6.58 6.31
CA PHE A 170 22.08 5.59 5.86
C PHE A 170 21.33 5.75 4.55
N LYS A 171 21.06 4.60 3.98
CA LYS A 171 19.95 4.39 3.06
C LYS A 171 19.20 3.08 3.51
N GLU A 172 18.14 2.50 2.90
CA GLU A 172 17.61 2.65 1.54
C GLU A 172 16.03 2.55 1.28
N VAL A 173 15.22 3.62 1.23
CA VAL A 173 13.71 3.62 1.19
C VAL A 173 13.17 4.77 0.31
N ALA A 174 11.89 4.83 -0.08
CA ALA A 174 11.26 6.11 -0.49
C ALA A 174 10.20 6.57 0.54
N PHE A 175 10.44 7.73 1.19
CA PHE A 175 9.54 8.32 2.18
C PHE A 175 9.38 9.81 1.90
N PHE A 176 8.14 10.28 1.76
CA PHE A 176 7.84 11.66 1.38
C PHE A 176 6.60 12.20 2.08
N GLU A 177 6.52 13.51 2.26
CA GLU A 177 5.33 14.20 2.78
C GLU A 177 4.65 15.02 1.67
N ILE A 178 3.32 15.05 1.68
CA ILE A 178 2.53 16.04 0.94
C ILE A 178 2.08 17.08 1.96
N TYR A 179 2.61 18.29 1.81
CA TYR A 179 2.36 19.42 2.69
C TYR A 179 1.98 20.64 1.86
N ASN A 180 0.82 21.24 2.14
CA ASN A 180 0.34 22.45 1.44
C ASN A 180 0.27 22.28 -0.10
N GLU A 181 -0.17 21.11 -0.58
CA GLU A 181 -0.13 20.70 -2.00
C GLU A 181 1.29 20.76 -2.64
N TYR A 182 2.35 20.67 -1.85
CA TYR A 182 3.74 20.47 -2.32
C TYR A 182 4.26 19.12 -1.83
N VAL A 183 5.10 18.47 -2.64
CA VAL A 183 5.67 17.15 -2.32
C VAL A 183 7.13 17.34 -1.90
N TYR A 184 7.49 16.82 -0.73
CA TYR A 184 8.83 16.91 -0.17
C TYR A 184 9.38 15.52 0.15
N ASP A 185 10.59 15.24 -0.31
CA ASP A 185 11.33 14.02 0.03
C ASP A 185 11.82 14.10 1.48
N LEU A 186 11.40 13.16 2.32
CA LEU A 186 11.80 13.11 3.74
C LEU A 186 13.17 12.45 3.94
N LEU A 187 13.78 11.91 2.88
CA LEU A 187 15.07 11.23 2.92
C LEU A 187 16.20 12.10 2.36
N GLN A 188 15.90 13.30 1.85
CA GLN A 188 16.92 14.30 1.58
C GLN A 188 17.59 14.76 2.90
N PRO A 189 18.94 14.83 2.94
CA PRO A 189 19.65 15.45 4.06
C PRO A 189 19.18 16.89 4.28
N SER A 190 18.85 17.22 5.52
CA SER A 190 18.52 18.60 5.90
C SER A 190 19.77 19.47 5.74
N LEU A 191 19.86 20.24 4.66
CA LEU A 191 20.94 21.21 4.45
C LEU A 191 20.98 22.19 5.63
N CYS A 192 22.04 22.13 6.44
CA CYS A 192 22.24 22.95 7.65
C CYS A 192 22.53 24.44 7.37
N SER A 193 21.96 25.01 6.31
CA SER A 193 22.07 26.43 5.98
C SER A 193 20.71 27.11 6.04
N LYS A 194 20.60 28.16 6.85
CA LYS A 194 19.36 28.90 7.16
C LYS A 194 18.71 29.58 5.93
N SER A 195 19.30 29.48 4.73
CA SER A 195 18.89 30.21 3.52
C SER A 195 18.29 29.36 2.40
N LYS A 196 18.39 28.01 2.42
CA LYS A 196 17.85 27.16 1.34
C LYS A 196 16.53 26.49 1.74
N LYS A 197 15.44 26.89 1.07
CA LYS A 197 14.11 26.23 1.18
C LYS A 197 14.19 24.78 0.67
N ARG A 198 13.45 23.85 1.29
CA ARG A 198 13.31 22.45 0.82
C ARG A 198 12.86 22.43 -0.65
N ALA A 199 13.49 21.58 -1.46
CA ALA A 199 13.12 21.43 -2.86
C ALA A 199 11.72 20.81 -2.98
N CYS A 200 10.82 21.49 -3.69
CA CYS A 200 9.50 20.93 -4.01
C CYS A 200 9.59 20.02 -5.22
N LEU A 201 9.09 18.79 -5.09
CA LEU A 201 8.98 17.85 -6.20
C LEU A 201 7.68 18.05 -6.98
N ARG A 202 7.74 17.81 -8.29
CA ARG A 202 6.57 17.83 -9.18
C ARG A 202 5.99 16.41 -9.32
N VAL A 203 4.66 16.33 -9.35
CA VAL A 203 3.96 15.11 -9.78
C VAL A 203 3.93 15.13 -11.30
N CYS A 204 4.57 14.14 -11.92
CA CYS A 204 4.64 13.95 -13.36
C CYS A 204 3.70 12.82 -13.78
N ASP A 205 3.31 12.79 -15.05
CA ASP A 205 2.62 11.65 -15.66
C ASP A 205 3.62 10.85 -16.52
N ASP A 206 3.49 9.53 -16.52
CA ASP A 206 4.23 8.67 -17.46
C ASP A 206 3.55 8.66 -18.84
N GLY A 207 4.23 8.09 -19.85
CA GLY A 207 3.69 7.96 -21.21
C GLY A 207 2.40 7.13 -21.31
N ALA A 208 2.01 6.42 -20.25
CA ALA A 208 0.76 5.67 -20.13
C ALA A 208 -0.28 6.41 -19.25
N GLY A 209 -0.10 7.71 -19.01
CA GLY A 209 -1.06 8.59 -18.34
C GLY A 209 -1.16 8.42 -16.83
N ASN A 210 -0.22 7.73 -16.19
CA ASN A 210 -0.24 7.44 -14.75
C ASN A 210 0.71 8.36 -13.98
N ALA A 211 0.29 8.82 -12.80
CA ALA A 211 1.06 9.76 -12.00
C ALA A 211 2.22 9.12 -11.20
N TYR A 212 3.35 9.81 -11.14
CA TYR A 212 4.51 9.47 -10.31
C TYR A 212 5.23 10.72 -9.81
N VAL A 213 6.09 10.55 -8.79
CA VAL A 213 7.02 11.59 -8.31
C VAL A 213 8.44 11.11 -8.54
N LYS A 214 9.32 12.00 -9.01
CA LYS A 214 10.77 11.75 -9.06
C LYS A 214 11.36 11.89 -7.65
N LEU A 215 11.22 10.83 -6.88
CA LEU A 215 11.80 10.66 -5.53
C LEU A 215 13.23 10.12 -5.61
N ILE A 216 14.01 10.32 -4.55
CA ILE A 216 15.26 9.57 -4.37
C ILE A 216 14.88 8.12 -4.03
N TRP A 217 15.18 7.20 -4.94
CA TRP A 217 15.05 5.77 -4.71
C TRP A 217 16.36 5.19 -4.23
N ILE A 218 16.22 4.16 -3.41
CA ILE A 218 17.30 3.57 -2.68
C ILE A 218 16.84 2.11 -2.32
N ASN A 219 17.70 1.10 -2.48
CA ASN A 219 17.55 -0.37 -2.30
C ASN A 219 18.04 -0.98 -0.91
N ILE A 220 17.17 -1.42 0.01
CA ILE A 220 17.60 -1.99 1.33
C ILE A 220 18.15 -3.42 1.21
N HIS A 221 19.17 -3.73 2.01
CA HIS A 221 19.66 -5.11 2.24
C HIS A 221 19.18 -5.77 3.55
N ASN A 222 18.84 -5.00 4.59
CA ASN A 222 18.40 -5.56 5.88
C ASN A 222 17.39 -4.68 6.63
N LEU A 223 16.62 -5.31 7.53
CA LEU A 223 15.63 -4.63 8.38
C LEU A 223 16.23 -3.49 9.24
N GLY A 224 17.52 -3.57 9.58
CA GLY A 224 18.24 -2.54 10.32
C GLY A 224 18.37 -1.23 9.55
N GLU A 225 18.72 -1.29 8.27
CA GLU A 225 18.74 -0.15 7.34
C GLU A 225 17.35 0.48 7.19
N ALA A 226 16.33 -0.35 6.94
CA ALA A 226 14.95 0.09 6.82
C ALA A 226 14.48 0.86 8.07
N SER A 227 14.80 0.33 9.25
CA SER A 227 14.46 0.95 10.54
C SER A 227 15.20 2.28 10.76
N LYS A 228 16.48 2.37 10.36
CA LYS A 228 17.27 3.61 10.46
C LYS A 228 16.73 4.70 9.55
N LEU A 229 16.34 4.36 8.31
CA LEU A 229 15.70 5.33 7.42
C LEU A 229 14.31 5.74 7.88
N LEU A 230 13.53 4.82 8.43
CA LEU A 230 12.25 5.15 9.02
C LEU A 230 12.45 6.16 10.17
N HIS A 231 13.45 5.94 11.04
CA HIS A 231 13.81 6.89 12.09
C HIS A 231 14.28 8.23 11.52
N PHE A 232 15.10 8.24 10.47
CA PHE A 232 15.61 9.44 9.82
C PHE A 232 14.48 10.29 9.19
N GLY A 233 13.60 9.68 8.40
CA GLY A 233 12.45 10.39 7.81
C GLY A 233 11.48 10.91 8.86
N ASN A 234 11.31 10.20 9.98
CA ASN A 234 10.57 10.72 11.13
C ASN A 234 11.26 11.90 11.80
N LYS A 235 12.59 11.88 11.95
CA LYS A 235 13.37 13.03 12.44
C LYS A 235 13.20 14.24 11.52
N ASN A 236 13.22 14.05 10.20
CA ASN A 236 12.98 15.11 9.21
C ASN A 236 11.54 15.63 9.19
N ARG A 237 10.55 14.76 9.46
CA ARG A 237 9.14 15.14 9.67
C ARG A 237 8.99 15.98 10.93
N SER A 238 9.52 15.51 12.06
CA SER A 238 9.48 16.22 13.35
C SER A 238 10.27 17.53 13.35
N ALA A 239 11.42 17.61 12.68
CA ALA A 239 12.19 18.84 12.54
C ALA A 239 11.48 19.90 11.66
N ALA A 240 10.58 19.47 10.76
CA ALA A 240 9.71 20.36 10.00
C ALA A 240 8.41 20.71 10.72
N ALA A 241 8.05 19.97 11.77
CA ALA A 241 6.99 20.31 12.72
C ALA A 241 7.54 21.31 13.74
N THR A 242 7.56 22.59 13.36
CA THR A 242 7.90 23.67 14.31
C THR A 242 6.88 23.73 15.45
N LYS A 243 7.17 24.43 16.55
CA LYS A 243 6.18 24.73 17.62
C LYS A 243 4.87 25.37 17.11
N MET A 244 4.83 25.83 15.85
CA MET A 244 3.62 26.37 15.22
C MET A 244 2.81 25.36 14.41
N ASN A 245 3.37 24.24 13.92
CA ASN A 245 2.68 23.33 13.01
C ASN A 245 2.76 21.89 13.57
N HIS A 246 1.63 21.37 14.05
CA HIS A 246 1.58 20.04 14.67
C HIS A 246 1.69 18.93 13.61
N SER A 247 2.31 17.81 13.95
CA SER A 247 2.61 16.73 12.98
C SER A 247 1.38 16.08 12.33
N SER A 248 0.18 16.26 12.90
CA SER A 248 -1.08 15.75 12.36
C SER A 248 -1.64 16.52 11.15
N SER A 249 -1.02 17.64 10.76
CA SER A 249 -1.46 18.48 9.63
C SER A 249 -0.91 18.06 8.26
N ARG A 250 -0.32 16.86 8.14
CA ARG A 250 0.40 16.44 6.92
C ARG A 250 0.05 15.03 6.50
N HIS A 251 -0.09 14.82 5.19
CA HIS A 251 -0.16 13.48 4.61
C HIS A 251 1.26 12.93 4.50
N SER A 252 1.58 11.87 5.22
CA SER A 252 2.88 11.18 5.13
C SER A 252 2.71 9.93 4.26
N ILE A 253 3.50 9.77 3.20
CA ILE A 253 3.44 8.60 2.32
C ILE A 253 4.78 7.89 2.33
N PHE A 254 4.76 6.65 2.81
CA PHE A 254 5.87 5.71 2.70
C PHE A 254 5.58 4.77 1.52
N THR A 255 6.53 4.58 0.61
CA THR A 255 6.38 3.63 -0.49
C THR A 255 7.60 2.74 -0.60
N MET A 256 7.36 1.44 -0.43
CA MET A 256 8.33 0.40 -0.73
C MET A 256 8.08 -0.11 -2.16
N LYS A 257 9.15 -0.43 -2.88
CA LYS A 257 9.07 -1.11 -4.18
C LYS A 257 9.90 -2.39 -4.12
N LEU A 258 9.30 -3.50 -4.53
CA LEU A 258 9.98 -4.77 -4.70
C LEU A 258 10.26 -4.96 -6.19
N LEU A 259 11.52 -5.27 -6.52
CA LEU A 259 11.95 -5.71 -7.85
C LEU A 259 12.09 -7.24 -7.80
N ARG A 260 11.32 -7.95 -8.62
CA ARG A 260 11.35 -9.41 -8.74
C ARG A 260 11.89 -9.77 -10.12
N ILE A 261 12.97 -10.53 -10.18
CA ILE A 261 13.60 -10.96 -11.43
C ILE A 261 13.16 -12.40 -11.70
N ASN A 262 12.33 -12.61 -12.73
CA ASN A 262 11.87 -13.92 -13.17
C ASN A 262 12.30 -14.11 -14.64
N GLY A 263 13.16 -15.10 -14.92
CA GLY A 263 13.48 -15.51 -16.31
C GLY A 263 13.96 -14.36 -17.23
N GLY A 264 14.76 -13.43 -16.72
CA GLY A 264 15.23 -12.25 -17.47
C GLY A 264 14.24 -11.08 -17.57
N THR A 265 13.03 -11.21 -17.04
CA THR A 265 12.09 -10.09 -16.88
C THR A 265 12.11 -9.56 -15.44
N ALA A 266 12.21 -8.25 -15.28
CA ALA A 266 12.17 -7.59 -13.97
C ALA A 266 10.76 -7.05 -13.70
N GLU A 267 9.93 -7.83 -13.01
CA GLU A 267 8.61 -7.40 -12.51
C GLU A 267 8.80 -6.47 -11.32
N ARG A 268 7.89 -5.51 -11.12
CA ARG A 268 8.05 -4.52 -10.04
C ARG A 268 6.76 -4.09 -9.37
N VAL A 269 6.65 -4.46 -8.10
CA VAL A 269 5.50 -4.24 -7.23
C VAL A 269 5.74 -3.03 -6.32
N SER A 270 4.66 -2.37 -5.88
CA SER A 270 4.70 -1.28 -4.90
C SER A 270 3.73 -1.49 -3.75
N PHE A 271 4.24 -1.31 -2.53
CA PHE A 271 3.45 -1.25 -1.29
C PHE A 271 3.50 0.18 -0.77
N SER A 272 2.34 0.84 -0.65
CA SER A 272 2.25 2.22 -0.18
C SER A 272 1.45 2.31 1.12
N LEU A 273 2.03 2.97 2.11
CA LEU A 273 1.41 3.26 3.41
C LEU A 273 1.25 4.77 3.55
N CYS A 274 0.01 5.22 3.77
CA CYS A 274 -0.32 6.62 3.92
C CYS A 274 -0.91 6.93 5.29
N ASP A 275 -0.25 7.81 6.03
CA ASP A 275 -0.79 8.48 7.21
C ASP A 275 -1.44 9.78 6.73
N LEU A 276 -2.77 9.81 6.54
CA LEU A 276 -3.46 11.04 6.15
C LEU A 276 -3.51 12.03 7.32
N ALA A 277 -3.60 13.31 7.01
CA ALA A 277 -3.85 14.38 7.97
C ALA A 277 -5.25 14.29 8.60
N GLY A 278 -5.48 15.08 9.65
CA GLY A 278 -6.80 15.28 10.26
C GLY A 278 -7.87 15.77 9.26
N SER A 279 -9.09 15.21 9.38
CA SER A 279 -10.26 15.60 8.59
C SER A 279 -11.16 16.65 9.27
N GLU A 280 -10.74 17.20 10.40
CA GLU A 280 -11.53 18.14 11.20
C GLU A 280 -11.66 19.53 10.57
N ARG A 281 -12.79 20.18 10.88
CA ARG A 281 -13.11 21.51 10.37
C ARG A 281 -12.40 22.61 11.16
N CYS A 282 -11.72 23.50 10.45
CA CYS A 282 -10.93 24.61 10.99
C CYS A 282 -11.73 25.63 11.84
N ASN A 283 -13.07 25.59 11.78
CA ASN A 283 -13.95 26.60 12.38
C ASN A 283 -13.85 26.69 13.91
N LYS A 284 -13.30 25.67 14.59
CA LYS A 284 -13.08 25.68 16.05
C LYS A 284 -11.75 26.32 16.47
N THR A 285 -10.78 26.49 15.56
CA THR A 285 -9.44 27.00 15.89
C THR A 285 -9.29 28.46 15.51
N LYS A 286 -8.86 29.31 16.47
CA LYS A 286 -8.53 30.73 16.25
C LYS A 286 -7.21 30.91 15.46
N THR A 287 -7.15 30.33 14.26
CA THR A 287 -5.95 30.23 13.42
C THR A 287 -6.05 31.18 12.22
N PHE A 288 -5.14 32.14 12.16
CA PHE A 288 -5.06 33.15 11.10
C PHE A 288 -3.81 32.94 10.23
N GLY A 289 -3.79 33.58 9.05
CA GLY A 289 -2.64 33.56 8.15
C GLY A 289 -2.38 32.21 7.48
N GLU A 290 -1.10 31.82 7.34
CA GLU A 290 -0.70 30.61 6.61
C GLU A 290 -1.33 29.33 7.13
N ARG A 291 -1.58 29.22 8.45
CA ARG A 291 -2.27 28.06 9.06
C ARG A 291 -3.68 27.82 8.50
N LEU A 292 -4.43 28.90 8.22
CA LEU A 292 -5.77 28.77 7.64
C LEU A 292 -5.71 28.26 6.20
N LYS A 293 -4.68 28.67 5.45
CA LYS A 293 -4.42 28.21 4.08
C LYS A 293 -3.96 26.74 4.07
N GLU A 294 -3.07 26.37 4.99
CA GLU A 294 -2.62 24.98 5.21
C GLU A 294 -3.82 24.06 5.51
N ALA A 295 -4.62 24.42 6.51
CA ALA A 295 -5.78 23.62 6.92
C ALA A 295 -6.90 23.59 5.86
N GLY A 296 -7.05 24.67 5.08
CA GLY A 296 -7.91 24.69 3.89
C GLY A 296 -7.43 23.72 2.81
N ASN A 297 -6.13 23.64 2.54
CA ASN A 297 -5.56 22.72 1.55
C ASN A 297 -5.63 21.25 1.99
N ILE A 298 -5.44 20.96 3.28
CA ILE A 298 -5.69 19.61 3.84
C ILE A 298 -7.14 19.20 3.58
N ASN A 299 -8.09 20.02 4.02
CA ASN A 299 -9.51 19.73 3.86
C ASN A 299 -9.94 19.67 2.38
N ASN A 300 -9.35 20.46 1.49
CA ASN A 300 -9.56 20.35 0.05
C ASN A 300 -9.10 18.98 -0.49
N SER A 301 -7.87 18.54 -0.16
CA SER A 301 -7.35 17.24 -0.61
C SER A 301 -8.20 16.05 -0.14
N LEU A 302 -8.73 16.11 1.10
CA LEU A 302 -9.63 15.08 1.65
C LEU A 302 -11.05 15.17 1.07
N LEU A 303 -11.56 16.37 0.78
CA LEU A 303 -12.83 16.58 0.09
C LEU A 303 -12.78 15.99 -1.33
N ILE A 304 -11.68 16.21 -2.05
CA ILE A 304 -11.46 15.67 -3.40
C ILE A 304 -11.35 14.15 -3.36
N LEU A 305 -10.69 13.57 -2.34
CA LEU A 305 -10.69 12.12 -2.11
C LEU A 305 -12.13 11.60 -1.91
N GLY A 306 -12.97 12.30 -1.15
CA GLY A 306 -14.39 11.98 -0.98
C GLY A 306 -15.21 12.08 -2.27
N LYS A 307 -14.97 13.10 -3.11
CA LYS A 307 -15.55 13.19 -4.46
C LYS A 307 -15.13 12.00 -5.31
N CYS A 308 -13.84 11.64 -5.32
CA CYS A 308 -13.32 10.53 -6.10
C CYS A 308 -13.97 9.20 -5.68
N ILE A 309 -14.06 8.94 -4.37
CA ILE A 309 -14.71 7.74 -3.82
C ILE A 309 -16.22 7.71 -4.13
N THR A 310 -16.91 8.84 -4.03
CA THR A 310 -18.34 8.93 -4.37
C THR A 310 -18.58 8.72 -5.86
N ALA A 311 -17.69 9.24 -6.72
CA ALA A 311 -17.71 8.97 -8.16
C ALA A 311 -17.43 7.49 -8.45
N LEU A 312 -16.37 6.90 -7.88
CA LEU A 312 -16.03 5.47 -8.02
C LEU A 312 -17.15 4.51 -7.62
N ARG A 313 -18.04 4.90 -6.70
CA ARG A 313 -19.22 4.11 -6.33
C ARG A 313 -20.33 4.19 -7.39
N ASN A 314 -20.53 5.35 -8.01
CA ASN A 314 -21.63 5.60 -8.94
C ASN A 314 -21.23 5.29 -10.41
N SER A 315 -19.96 5.47 -10.75
CA SER A 315 -19.36 5.15 -12.03
C SER A 315 -19.07 3.65 -12.12
N GLY A 316 -19.48 3.02 -13.21
CA GLY A 316 -18.98 1.70 -13.59
C GLY A 316 -17.52 1.77 -14.11
N PRO A 317 -17.14 0.98 -15.13
CA PRO A 317 -15.75 0.93 -15.59
C PRO A 317 -15.22 2.24 -16.23
N ASP A 318 -16.09 3.22 -16.54
CA ASP A 318 -15.62 4.52 -17.03
C ASP A 318 -15.06 5.42 -15.92
N THR A 319 -13.75 5.29 -15.74
CA THR A 319 -12.97 6.06 -14.75
C THR A 319 -12.60 7.47 -15.23
N ARG A 320 -12.94 7.88 -16.47
CA ARG A 320 -12.50 9.16 -17.07
C ARG A 320 -13.12 10.40 -16.43
N SER A 321 -14.32 10.27 -15.86
CA SER A 321 -15.05 11.36 -15.20
C SER A 321 -14.61 11.62 -13.75
N ILE A 322 -13.72 10.79 -13.19
CA ILE A 322 -13.36 10.86 -11.77
C ILE A 322 -12.33 11.99 -11.54
N PRO A 323 -12.55 12.92 -10.58
CA PRO A 323 -11.75 14.13 -10.40
C PRO A 323 -10.37 13.90 -9.75
N PHE A 324 -9.68 12.80 -10.06
CA PHE A 324 -8.36 12.48 -9.50
C PHE A 324 -7.33 13.60 -9.67
N ARG A 325 -7.45 14.40 -10.74
CA ARG A 325 -6.56 15.51 -11.07
C ARG A 325 -6.71 16.75 -10.18
N GLU A 326 -7.78 16.88 -9.39
CA GLU A 326 -8.04 18.07 -8.56
C GLU A 326 -7.07 18.21 -7.36
N SER A 327 -6.48 17.11 -6.85
CA SER A 327 -5.43 17.13 -5.80
C SER A 327 -4.29 16.18 -6.15
N LYS A 328 -3.07 16.52 -5.70
CA LYS A 328 -1.89 15.64 -5.87
C LYS A 328 -2.03 14.31 -5.14
N LEU A 329 -2.74 14.28 -4.01
CA LEU A 329 -3.00 13.06 -3.26
C LEU A 329 -3.84 12.07 -4.09
N THR A 330 -5.00 12.52 -4.58
CA THR A 330 -5.88 11.70 -5.41
C THR A 330 -5.25 11.31 -6.73
N LYS A 331 -4.42 12.18 -7.31
CA LYS A 331 -3.68 11.87 -8.54
C LYS A 331 -2.68 10.73 -8.34
N LEU A 332 -2.02 10.65 -7.19
CA LEU A 332 -1.14 9.52 -6.85
C LEU A 332 -1.93 8.24 -6.53
N PHE A 333 -3.10 8.36 -5.90
CA PHE A 333 -3.95 7.21 -5.58
C PHE A 333 -4.72 6.65 -6.79
N GLN A 334 -4.88 7.42 -7.87
CA GLN A 334 -5.63 7.08 -9.08
C GLN A 334 -5.43 5.62 -9.53
N ALA A 335 -4.19 5.16 -9.67
CA ALA A 335 -3.92 3.81 -10.18
C ALA A 335 -4.38 2.69 -9.25
N PHE A 336 -4.34 2.90 -7.93
CA PHE A 336 -4.81 1.91 -6.96
C PHE A 336 -6.34 1.80 -6.99
N PHE A 337 -7.05 2.91 -7.20
CA PHE A 337 -8.50 2.89 -7.37
C PHE A 337 -8.96 2.41 -8.75
N CYS A 338 -8.18 2.65 -9.82
CA CYS A 338 -8.46 2.16 -11.17
C CYS A 338 -7.91 0.74 -11.42
N GLY A 339 -7.99 -0.16 -10.44
CA GLY A 339 -7.73 -1.60 -10.60
C GLY A 339 -6.26 -2.05 -10.75
N LYS A 340 -5.27 -1.15 -10.67
CA LYS A 340 -3.83 -1.53 -10.76
C LYS A 340 -3.21 -1.90 -9.40
N GLY A 341 -4.02 -2.11 -8.37
CA GLY A 341 -3.62 -2.53 -7.03
C GLY A 341 -4.82 -2.68 -6.10
N ARG A 342 -4.58 -3.16 -4.88
CA ARG A 342 -5.58 -3.35 -3.82
C ARG A 342 -5.45 -2.21 -2.78
N PRO A 343 -6.31 -1.19 -2.80
CA PRO A 343 -6.37 -0.17 -1.77
C PRO A 343 -7.22 -0.65 -0.59
N SER A 344 -6.88 -0.18 0.62
CA SER A 344 -7.65 -0.44 1.84
C SER A 344 -7.51 0.69 2.84
N MET A 345 -8.56 0.87 3.62
CA MET A 345 -8.76 2.03 4.46
C MET A 345 -8.86 1.62 5.92
N ILE A 346 -8.06 2.23 6.78
CA ILE A 346 -8.15 2.05 8.23
C ILE A 346 -8.70 3.34 8.84
N VAL A 347 -9.93 3.26 9.31
CA VAL A 347 -10.67 4.37 9.90
C VAL A 347 -10.31 4.43 11.38
N ASN A 348 -9.69 5.52 11.81
CA ASN A 348 -9.39 5.77 13.20
C ASN A 348 -10.45 6.71 13.78
N ILE A 349 -11.09 6.33 14.89
CA ILE A 349 -12.05 7.18 15.60
C ILE A 349 -11.67 7.42 17.06
N ASN A 350 -12.07 8.58 17.55
CA ASN A 350 -12.09 8.93 18.96
C ASN A 350 -13.49 8.70 19.53
N GLN A 351 -13.56 8.22 20.78
CA GLN A 351 -14.81 7.96 21.51
C GLN A 351 -15.36 9.22 22.21
N CYS A 352 -14.54 10.26 22.37
CA CYS A 352 -14.88 11.53 23.00
C CYS A 352 -16.13 12.21 22.41
N ALA A 353 -17.11 12.48 23.28
CA ALA A 353 -18.33 13.23 22.97
C ALA A 353 -18.07 14.61 22.32
N SER A 354 -17.00 15.30 22.75
CA SER A 354 -16.55 16.58 22.20
C SER A 354 -16.17 16.54 20.71
N THR A 355 -15.85 15.35 20.21
CA THR A 355 -15.50 15.07 18.81
C THR A 355 -16.61 14.38 18.00
N TYR A 356 -17.77 14.08 18.62
CA TYR A 356 -18.82 13.24 18.03
C TYR A 356 -19.24 13.64 16.62
N ASP A 357 -19.58 14.92 16.39
CA ASP A 357 -20.10 15.37 15.09
C ASP A 357 -19.05 15.25 13.95
N GLU A 358 -17.75 15.32 14.28
CA GLU A 358 -16.64 15.09 13.32
C GLU A 358 -16.39 13.58 13.12
N THR A 359 -16.42 12.78 14.19
CA THR A 359 -16.38 11.31 14.11
C THR A 359 -17.53 10.77 13.26
N LEU A 360 -18.75 11.31 13.41
CA LEU A 360 -19.91 10.95 12.60
C LEU A 360 -19.70 11.27 11.11
N HIS A 361 -19.00 12.36 10.79
CA HIS A 361 -18.65 12.69 9.40
C HIS A 361 -17.65 11.68 8.80
N VAL A 362 -16.62 11.30 9.56
CA VAL A 362 -15.64 10.27 9.20
C VAL A 362 -16.32 8.92 8.94
N MET A 363 -17.28 8.54 9.78
CA MET A 363 -18.01 7.27 9.65
C MET A 363 -18.93 7.25 8.43
N LYS A 364 -19.63 8.37 8.16
CA LYS A 364 -20.43 8.55 6.92
C LYS A 364 -19.58 8.46 5.66
N PHE A 365 -18.40 9.10 5.64
CA PHE A 365 -17.44 9.00 4.54
C PHE A 365 -17.00 7.53 4.32
N SER A 366 -16.67 6.85 5.40
CA SER A 366 -16.15 5.46 5.37
C SER A 366 -17.20 4.46 4.88
N ALA A 367 -18.48 4.68 5.19
CA ALA A 367 -19.59 3.89 4.67
C ALA A 367 -19.74 4.01 3.14
N VAL A 368 -19.51 5.20 2.56
CA VAL A 368 -19.47 5.37 1.10
C VAL A 368 -18.25 4.65 0.50
N ALA A 369 -17.10 4.71 1.19
CA ALA A 369 -15.86 4.07 0.73
C ALA A 369 -15.96 2.54 0.64
N LYS A 370 -16.66 1.89 1.57
CA LYS A 370 -16.92 0.43 1.56
C LYS A 370 -17.77 -0.02 0.36
N GLN A 371 -18.58 0.87 -0.20
CA GLN A 371 -19.46 0.58 -1.35
C GLN A 371 -18.72 0.63 -2.71
N VAL A 372 -17.44 1.02 -2.74
CA VAL A 372 -16.65 1.02 -3.98
C VAL A 372 -16.28 -0.40 -4.36
N VAL A 373 -16.86 -0.88 -5.46
CA VAL A 373 -16.49 -2.14 -6.13
C VAL A 373 -15.29 -1.90 -7.03
N GLN A 374 -14.29 -2.77 -6.95
CA GLN A 374 -13.13 -2.76 -7.81
C GLN A 374 -13.17 -3.95 -8.75
N VAL A 375 -12.99 -3.68 -10.04
CA VAL A 375 -12.60 -4.69 -11.01
C VAL A 375 -11.08 -4.73 -11.00
N ILE A 376 -10.51 -5.70 -10.28
CA ILE A 376 -9.11 -6.07 -10.44
C ILE A 376 -9.09 -7.07 -11.61
N PRO A 377 -8.45 -6.76 -12.75
CA PRO A 377 -8.38 -7.69 -13.85
C PRO A 377 -7.63 -8.96 -13.42
N ASP A 378 -8.26 -10.12 -13.57
CA ASP A 378 -7.53 -11.38 -13.49
C ASP A 378 -6.52 -11.45 -14.64
N LYS A 379 -5.41 -12.14 -14.41
CA LYS A 379 -4.12 -11.92 -15.08
C LYS A 379 -4.13 -12.30 -16.57
N ALA A 380 -4.71 -11.44 -17.42
CA ALA A 380 -4.49 -11.49 -18.86
C ALA A 380 -3.00 -11.21 -19.15
N LEU A 381 -2.37 -12.04 -19.97
CA LEU A 381 -0.93 -11.97 -20.29
C LEU A 381 -0.57 -10.81 -21.25
N GLU A 382 -1.26 -9.68 -21.17
CA GLU A 382 -0.98 -8.49 -21.96
C GLU A 382 0.22 -7.73 -21.37
N SER A 383 1.43 -8.08 -21.82
CA SER A 383 2.57 -7.18 -22.09
C SER A 383 2.77 -5.96 -21.16
N LEU A 384 2.65 -6.15 -19.85
CA LEU A 384 3.00 -5.15 -18.83
C LEU A 384 4.38 -5.39 -18.19
N ALA A 385 5.13 -6.38 -18.70
CA ALA A 385 6.51 -6.63 -18.32
C ALA A 385 7.35 -5.36 -18.55
N PRO A 386 8.05 -4.83 -17.52
CA PRO A 386 8.96 -3.72 -17.70
C PRO A 386 10.03 -4.09 -18.72
N ARG A 387 10.08 -3.33 -19.83
CA ARG A 387 11.14 -3.49 -20.83
C ARG A 387 12.44 -3.06 -20.17
N LEU A 388 13.40 -3.98 -20.08
CA LEU A 388 14.79 -3.63 -19.79
C LEU A 388 15.23 -2.65 -20.88
N VAL A 389 15.64 -1.46 -20.47
CA VAL A 389 16.09 -0.40 -21.37
C VAL A 389 17.58 -0.14 -21.22
N GLY A 390 18.25 0.06 -22.34
CA GLY A 390 19.66 0.41 -22.41
C GLY A 390 19.93 1.86 -22.01
N HIS A 391 21.20 2.27 -22.12
CA HIS A 391 21.66 3.61 -21.76
C HIS A 391 20.98 4.73 -22.55
N ASP A 392 20.54 4.44 -23.77
CA ASP A 392 19.81 5.35 -24.67
C ASP A 392 18.27 5.32 -24.48
N GLY A 393 17.77 4.52 -23.53
CA GLY A 393 16.35 4.35 -23.27
C GLY A 393 15.61 3.44 -24.27
N LYS A 394 16.30 2.79 -25.21
CA LYS A 394 15.69 1.79 -26.11
C LYS A 394 15.53 0.43 -25.42
N PRO A 395 14.53 -0.39 -25.80
CA PRO A 395 14.40 -1.74 -25.26
C PRO A 395 15.59 -2.61 -25.66
N LEU A 396 16.23 -3.26 -24.68
CA LEU A 396 17.27 -4.28 -24.91
C LEU A 396 16.69 -5.58 -25.49
N LEU A 397 15.36 -5.76 -25.40
CA LEU A 397 14.63 -6.89 -25.93
C LEU A 397 13.41 -6.40 -26.71
N SER A 398 13.31 -6.81 -27.98
CA SER A 398 12.15 -6.64 -28.84
C SER A 398 11.70 -8.01 -29.35
N ASN A 399 10.50 -8.46 -28.98
CA ASN A 399 9.87 -9.72 -29.42
C ASN A 399 10.78 -10.97 -29.36
N GLY A 400 11.67 -11.08 -28.37
CA GLY A 400 12.50 -12.27 -28.16
C GLY A 400 13.64 -12.49 -29.16
N VAL A 401 13.97 -11.48 -29.98
CA VAL A 401 15.09 -11.53 -30.92
C VAL A 401 16.07 -10.38 -30.62
N PHE A 402 17.37 -10.65 -30.68
CA PHE A 402 18.42 -9.64 -30.50
C PHE A 402 18.54 -8.75 -31.75
N ASP A 403 18.61 -7.43 -31.56
CA ASP A 403 19.05 -6.49 -32.59
C ASP A 403 20.59 -6.43 -32.57
N SER A 404 21.22 -6.90 -33.66
CA SER A 404 22.69 -7.00 -33.76
C SER A 404 23.39 -5.64 -33.61
N ASN A 405 22.71 -4.52 -33.91
CA ASN A 405 23.29 -3.18 -33.85
C ASN A 405 23.50 -2.69 -32.40
N VAL A 406 22.73 -3.21 -31.43
CA VAL A 406 22.84 -2.81 -30.01
C VAL A 406 24.06 -3.47 -29.35
N LEU A 407 24.42 -4.68 -29.79
CA LEU A 407 25.60 -5.39 -29.27
C LEU A 407 26.91 -4.70 -29.67
N GLU A 408 26.97 -4.12 -30.86
CA GLU A 408 28.14 -3.38 -31.37
C GLU A 408 28.37 -2.09 -30.55
N SER A 409 27.29 -1.38 -30.21
CA SER A 409 27.30 -0.23 -29.28
C SER A 409 27.66 -0.58 -27.83
N TYR A 410 27.52 -1.85 -27.41
CA TYR A 410 27.90 -2.30 -26.07
C TYR A 410 29.39 -2.74 -26.00
N LEU A 411 30.08 -2.74 -27.15
CA LEU A 411 31.45 -3.19 -27.32
C LEU A 411 32.42 -2.10 -27.83
N SER A 412 31.92 -0.91 -28.21
CA SER A 412 32.73 0.22 -28.66
C SER A 412 33.52 0.85 -27.49
N GLU A 413 34.86 0.81 -27.57
CA GLU A 413 35.82 1.19 -26.51
C GLU A 413 36.06 2.71 -26.33
N ASP A 414 35.09 3.58 -26.62
CA ASP A 414 35.30 5.06 -26.69
C ASP A 414 35.55 5.77 -25.33
N GLU A 415 35.72 5.03 -24.23
CA GLU A 415 35.90 5.59 -22.87
C GLU A 415 37.09 4.95 -22.10
N LEU A 416 38.19 4.66 -22.81
CA LEU A 416 39.46 4.17 -22.23
C LEU A 416 40.69 5.05 -22.54
N LEU A 417 40.48 6.31 -22.93
CA LEU A 417 41.54 7.33 -23.10
C LEU A 417 41.26 8.56 -22.23
N ASP A 418 41.42 8.41 -20.91
CA ASP A 418 41.80 9.54 -20.07
C ASP A 418 43.34 9.66 -20.12
N GLU A 419 43.83 10.65 -20.86
CA GLU A 419 45.24 11.03 -20.90
C GLU A 419 45.63 11.72 -19.58
N GLU A 420 46.14 10.97 -18.59
CA GLU A 420 46.87 11.57 -17.47
C GLU A 420 47.81 10.54 -16.78
N GLU A 421 48.98 10.30 -17.38
CA GLU A 421 50.28 10.12 -16.70
C GLU A 421 51.43 9.98 -17.74
N GLU A 422 52.32 10.97 -17.80
CA GLU A 422 53.58 10.87 -18.56
C GLU A 422 54.51 9.86 -17.86
N ALA A 423 54.60 8.63 -18.39
CA ALA A 423 55.56 7.63 -17.95
C ALA A 423 56.46 7.19 -19.11
N ASP A 424 57.69 7.74 -19.14
CA ASP A 424 58.74 7.40 -20.10
C ASP A 424 59.14 5.93 -20.01
N MET A 425 58.97 5.18 -21.09
CA MET A 425 59.40 3.78 -21.25
C MET A 425 59.74 3.50 -22.71
N SER A 426 61.02 3.67 -23.05
CA SER A 426 61.56 3.32 -24.36
C SER A 426 61.76 1.80 -24.54
N LEU A 427 61.92 1.37 -25.81
CA LEU A 427 62.39 0.06 -26.28
C LEU A 427 61.39 -1.10 -26.43
N LEU A 428 60.45 -0.96 -27.39
CA LEU A 428 60.10 -2.01 -28.36
C LEU A 428 59.75 -1.36 -29.71
N PRO A 429 59.94 -2.01 -30.88
CA PRO A 429 59.52 -1.45 -32.16
C PRO A 429 58.01 -1.22 -32.18
N GLN A 430 57.58 0.02 -32.45
CA GLN A 430 56.19 0.46 -32.31
C GLN A 430 55.20 -0.39 -33.14
N SER A 431 55.64 -0.92 -34.28
CA SER A 431 54.87 -1.83 -35.14
C SER A 431 54.62 -3.22 -34.54
N GLU A 432 55.58 -3.77 -33.80
CA GLU A 432 55.45 -5.12 -33.20
C GLU A 432 54.54 -5.08 -31.98
N LEU A 433 54.65 -4.04 -31.14
CA LEU A 433 53.79 -3.87 -29.97
C LEU A 433 52.32 -3.69 -30.37
N LEU A 434 52.04 -2.87 -31.39
CA LEU A 434 50.69 -2.70 -31.93
C LEU A 434 50.11 -4.02 -32.44
N ASN A 435 50.90 -4.80 -33.18
CA ASN A 435 50.47 -6.10 -33.73
C ASN A 435 50.22 -7.15 -32.61
N VAL A 436 51.01 -7.13 -31.54
CA VAL A 436 50.76 -7.96 -30.34
C VAL A 436 49.47 -7.53 -29.62
N VAL A 437 49.23 -6.23 -29.45
CA VAL A 437 48.00 -5.71 -28.85
C VAL A 437 46.77 -6.08 -29.69
N GLU A 438 46.85 -5.99 -31.02
CA GLU A 438 45.77 -6.36 -31.94
C GLU A 438 45.49 -7.89 -31.92
N ASN A 439 46.55 -8.71 -31.87
CA ASN A 439 46.42 -10.17 -31.68
C ASN A 439 45.87 -10.57 -30.31
N LEU A 440 46.14 -9.81 -29.26
CA LEU A 440 45.55 -10.04 -27.92
C LEU A 440 44.09 -9.57 -27.87
N ARG A 441 43.75 -8.44 -28.51
CA ARG A 441 42.38 -7.93 -28.67
C ARG A 441 41.48 -8.91 -29.41
N THR A 442 41.92 -9.42 -30.56
CA THR A 442 41.17 -10.42 -31.35
C THR A 442 40.95 -11.71 -30.57
N LYS A 443 41.95 -12.20 -29.82
CA LYS A 443 41.78 -13.35 -28.91
C LYS A 443 40.83 -13.07 -27.75
N LEU A 444 40.89 -11.88 -27.14
CA LEU A 444 39.98 -11.48 -26.06
C LEU A 444 38.53 -11.41 -26.54
N LEU A 445 38.29 -10.86 -27.74
CA LEU A 445 36.96 -10.81 -28.36
C LEU A 445 36.44 -12.21 -28.72
N ALA A 446 37.30 -13.10 -29.21
CA ALA A 446 36.94 -14.49 -29.48
C ALA A 446 36.54 -15.23 -28.19
N GLU A 447 37.31 -15.09 -27.10
CA GLU A 447 37.00 -15.76 -25.82
C GLU A 447 35.77 -15.14 -25.14
N ARG A 448 35.56 -13.82 -25.23
CA ARG A 448 34.30 -13.17 -24.79
C ARG A 448 33.09 -13.70 -25.56
N ARG A 449 33.19 -13.85 -26.89
CA ARG A 449 32.11 -14.40 -27.73
C ARG A 449 31.80 -15.87 -27.37
N LYS A 450 32.83 -16.67 -27.08
CA LYS A 450 32.69 -18.06 -26.65
C LYS A 450 32.02 -18.18 -25.28
N ASN A 451 32.46 -17.38 -24.29
CA ASN A 451 31.82 -17.33 -22.98
C ASN A 451 30.35 -16.90 -23.07
N LEU A 452 30.01 -15.92 -23.91
CA LEU A 452 28.63 -15.48 -24.12
C LEU A 452 27.75 -16.60 -24.71
N LEU A 453 28.26 -17.39 -25.66
CA LEU A 453 27.53 -18.54 -26.21
C LEU A 453 27.28 -19.61 -25.15
N GLN A 454 28.27 -19.93 -24.31
CA GLN A 454 28.11 -20.87 -23.20
C GLN A 454 27.11 -20.37 -22.15
N GLU A 455 27.13 -19.07 -21.84
CA GLU A 455 26.16 -18.46 -20.93
C GLU A 455 24.73 -18.49 -21.49
N ILE A 456 24.55 -18.29 -22.81
CA ILE A 456 23.25 -18.43 -23.48
C ILE A 456 22.75 -19.87 -23.40
N GLU A 457 23.61 -20.86 -23.63
CA GLU A 457 23.24 -22.28 -23.59
C GLU A 457 22.82 -22.71 -22.17
N ILE A 458 23.61 -22.37 -21.14
CA ILE A 458 23.26 -22.60 -19.73
C ILE A 458 21.94 -21.90 -19.35
N ARG A 459 21.72 -20.66 -19.80
CA ARG A 459 20.46 -19.94 -19.53
C ARG A 459 19.25 -20.57 -20.22
N LYS A 460 19.45 -21.16 -21.41
CA LYS A 460 18.39 -21.89 -22.12
C LYS A 460 18.03 -23.18 -21.37
N GLU A 461 19.00 -24.01 -21.03
CA GLU A 461 18.79 -25.24 -20.25
C GLU A 461 18.09 -24.95 -18.92
N MET A 462 18.53 -23.91 -18.20
CA MET A 462 17.90 -23.47 -16.94
C MET A 462 16.48 -22.92 -17.15
N GLY A 463 16.21 -22.26 -18.29
CA GLY A 463 14.88 -21.77 -18.66
C GLY A 463 13.90 -22.90 -18.99
N ASP A 464 14.35 -23.89 -19.76
CA ASP A 464 13.56 -25.07 -20.11
C ASP A 464 13.22 -25.89 -18.84
N ALA A 465 14.19 -26.09 -17.94
CA ALA A 465 13.97 -26.74 -16.64
C ALA A 465 13.01 -25.96 -15.72
N MET A 466 13.11 -24.62 -15.69
CA MET A 466 12.21 -23.77 -14.91
C MET A 466 10.77 -23.79 -15.47
N LEU A 467 10.61 -23.85 -16.80
CA LEU A 467 9.31 -23.98 -17.44
C LEU A 467 8.65 -25.32 -17.07
N GLN A 468 9.42 -26.42 -17.07
CA GLN A 468 8.92 -27.72 -16.65
C GLN A 468 8.45 -27.71 -15.18
N GLN A 469 9.23 -27.14 -14.26
CA GLN A 469 8.80 -27.00 -12.85
C GLN A 469 7.55 -26.12 -12.68
N LEU A 470 7.38 -25.09 -13.52
CA LEU A 470 6.16 -24.27 -13.52
C LEU A 470 4.93 -25.07 -13.95
N MET A 471 5.04 -25.89 -15.00
CA MET A 471 3.95 -26.77 -15.44
C MET A 471 3.58 -27.81 -14.37
N GLU A 472 4.57 -28.44 -13.73
CA GLU A 472 4.36 -29.38 -12.62
C GLU A 472 3.69 -28.69 -11.41
N SER A 473 4.08 -27.45 -11.10
CA SER A 473 3.46 -26.66 -10.02
C SER A 473 2.03 -26.21 -10.35
N GLU A 474 1.74 -25.88 -11.60
CA GLU A 474 0.40 -25.47 -12.05
C GLU A 474 -0.58 -26.65 -12.03
N GLU A 475 -0.14 -27.84 -12.45
CA GLU A 475 -0.94 -29.07 -12.36
C GLU A 475 -1.22 -29.46 -10.89
N LEU A 476 -0.22 -29.34 -10.00
CA LEU A 476 -0.44 -29.55 -8.55
C LEU A 476 -1.42 -28.52 -7.96
N ARG A 477 -1.37 -27.25 -8.40
CA ARG A 477 -2.35 -26.22 -7.99
C ARG A 477 -3.76 -26.56 -8.46
N ARG A 478 -3.91 -27.06 -9.69
CA ARG A 478 -5.20 -27.50 -10.25
C ARG A 478 -5.82 -28.62 -9.40
N GLN A 479 -5.04 -29.65 -9.08
CA GLN A 479 -5.46 -30.76 -8.22
C GLN A 479 -5.84 -30.29 -6.80
N ILE A 480 -5.13 -29.31 -6.23
CA ILE A 480 -5.47 -28.73 -4.93
C ILE A 480 -6.80 -27.96 -4.98
N GLU A 481 -7.09 -27.23 -6.05
CA GLU A 481 -8.35 -26.47 -6.15
C GLU A 481 -9.56 -27.38 -6.42
N GLU A 482 -9.42 -28.40 -7.27
CA GLU A 482 -10.42 -29.47 -7.44
C GLU A 482 -10.73 -30.18 -6.10
N LEU A 483 -9.69 -30.46 -5.29
CA LEU A 483 -9.87 -31.05 -3.97
C LEU A 483 -10.60 -30.10 -3.01
N LYS A 484 -10.27 -28.80 -3.00
CA LYS A 484 -10.99 -27.80 -2.18
C LYS A 484 -12.45 -27.66 -2.59
N GLU A 485 -12.75 -27.69 -3.88
CA GLU A 485 -14.13 -27.67 -4.39
C GLU A 485 -14.91 -28.89 -3.90
N SER A 486 -14.34 -30.10 -4.03
CA SER A 486 -14.91 -31.32 -3.44
C SER A 486 -15.13 -31.24 -1.92
N TYR A 487 -14.25 -30.56 -1.17
CA TYR A 487 -14.45 -30.32 0.27
C TYR A 487 -15.50 -29.26 0.57
N ARG A 488 -15.63 -28.20 -0.24
CA ARG A 488 -16.71 -27.20 -0.12
C ARG A 488 -18.08 -27.84 -0.34
N ASP A 489 -18.23 -28.63 -1.40
CA ASP A 489 -19.49 -29.32 -1.70
C ASP A 489 -19.90 -30.29 -0.58
N LYS A 490 -18.94 -31.03 -0.01
CA LYS A 490 -19.21 -31.90 1.16
C LYS A 490 -19.67 -31.11 2.38
N LEU A 491 -19.07 -29.95 2.63
CA LEU A 491 -19.43 -29.10 3.77
C LEU A 491 -20.83 -28.49 3.58
N GLU A 492 -21.15 -28.02 2.38
CA GLU A 492 -22.47 -27.45 2.05
C GLU A 492 -23.58 -28.50 2.15
N ASN A 493 -23.37 -29.69 1.57
CA ASN A 493 -24.31 -30.82 1.71
C ASN A 493 -24.52 -31.22 3.18
N THR A 494 -23.45 -31.20 3.99
CA THR A 494 -23.55 -31.48 5.43
C THR A 494 -24.32 -30.37 6.17
N PHE A 495 -24.14 -29.11 5.76
CA PHE A 495 -24.82 -27.95 6.34
C PHE A 495 -26.32 -27.96 6.04
N GLU A 496 -26.74 -28.21 4.80
CA GLU A 496 -28.16 -28.35 4.44
C GLU A 496 -28.81 -29.53 5.19
N MET A 497 -28.12 -30.67 5.33
CA MET A 497 -28.62 -31.81 6.11
C MET A 497 -28.87 -31.43 7.59
N TYR A 498 -27.96 -30.71 8.25
CA TYR A 498 -28.19 -30.22 9.62
C TYR A 498 -29.33 -29.20 9.70
N LYS A 499 -29.41 -28.30 8.71
CA LYS A 499 -30.44 -27.26 8.63
C LYS A 499 -31.84 -27.86 8.47
N ASP A 500 -31.99 -28.93 7.69
CA ASP A 500 -33.26 -29.64 7.54
C ASP A 500 -33.61 -30.45 8.79
N ALA A 501 -32.65 -31.16 9.41
CA ALA A 501 -32.88 -31.84 10.69
C ALA A 501 -33.32 -30.86 11.82
N ILE A 502 -32.78 -29.65 11.85
CA ILE A 502 -33.20 -28.60 12.79
C ILE A 502 -34.63 -28.11 12.49
N LYS A 503 -35.03 -27.98 11.21
CA LYS A 503 -36.41 -27.65 10.84
C LYS A 503 -37.39 -28.74 11.28
N GLU A 504 -37.07 -30.01 11.03
CA GLU A 504 -37.93 -31.13 11.44
C GLU A 504 -38.08 -31.19 12.96
N HIS A 505 -36.98 -31.05 13.71
CA HIS A 505 -37.03 -31.01 15.17
C HIS A 505 -37.86 -29.82 15.70
N ALA A 506 -37.69 -28.62 15.11
CA ALA A 506 -38.49 -27.45 15.46
C ALA A 506 -39.98 -27.64 15.14
N TYR A 507 -40.30 -28.26 14.01
CA TYR A 507 -41.67 -28.57 13.60
C TYR A 507 -42.32 -29.59 14.54
N HIS A 508 -41.65 -30.71 14.83
CA HIS A 508 -42.14 -31.70 15.79
C HIS A 508 -42.34 -31.12 17.18
N SER A 509 -41.36 -30.35 17.69
CA SER A 509 -41.49 -29.71 19.00
C SER A 509 -42.63 -28.68 19.04
N ALA A 510 -42.90 -27.96 17.94
CA ALA A 510 -44.06 -27.08 17.84
C ALA A 510 -45.39 -27.85 17.81
N MET A 511 -45.44 -29.03 17.16
CA MET A 511 -46.64 -29.88 17.14
C MET A 511 -46.93 -30.48 18.52
N THR A 512 -45.93 -31.02 19.22
CA THR A 512 -46.12 -31.56 20.59
C THR A 512 -46.58 -30.47 21.57
N ASN A 513 -46.00 -29.27 21.50
CA ASN A 513 -46.47 -28.13 22.31
C ASN A 513 -47.90 -27.68 21.95
N LEU A 514 -48.37 -27.93 20.72
CA LEU A 514 -49.77 -27.66 20.33
C LEU A 514 -50.72 -28.72 20.89
N GLU A 515 -50.31 -29.99 20.94
CA GLU A 515 -51.09 -31.07 21.57
C GLU A 515 -51.17 -30.88 23.09
N ASP A 516 -50.06 -30.57 23.76
CA ASP A 516 -49.99 -30.38 25.23
C ASP A 516 -50.77 -29.15 25.74
N ASN A 517 -51.04 -28.16 24.88
CA ASN A 517 -51.79 -26.94 25.23
C ASN A 517 -53.18 -26.87 24.57
N TYR A 518 -53.67 -27.97 23.98
CA TYR A 518 -54.99 -28.02 23.37
C TYR A 518 -56.09 -28.28 24.41
N VAL A 519 -56.84 -27.23 24.77
CA VAL A 519 -58.08 -27.38 25.55
C VAL A 519 -59.25 -27.53 24.58
N PRO A 520 -60.05 -28.62 24.66
CA PRO A 520 -61.26 -28.78 23.86
C PRO A 520 -62.25 -27.62 24.07
N LEU A 521 -62.88 -27.16 22.99
CA LEU A 521 -63.73 -25.96 23.03
C LEU A 521 -64.88 -26.09 24.06
N ASP A 522 -65.46 -27.28 24.17
CA ASP A 522 -66.54 -27.59 25.10
C ASP A 522 -66.11 -27.41 26.57
N GLU A 523 -64.86 -27.77 26.88
CA GLU A 523 -64.28 -27.68 28.23
C GLU A 523 -63.94 -26.22 28.58
N PHE A 524 -63.44 -25.45 27.60
CA PHE A 524 -63.23 -24.00 27.74
C PHE A 524 -64.56 -23.25 27.98
N THR A 525 -65.64 -23.58 27.25
CA THR A 525 -66.96 -22.98 27.50
C THR A 525 -67.52 -23.36 28.87
N ALA A 526 -67.32 -24.60 29.33
CA ALA A 526 -67.75 -25.06 30.64
C ALA A 526 -66.94 -24.48 31.82
N GLU A 527 -65.74 -23.93 31.58
CA GLU A 527 -65.03 -23.10 32.55
C GLU A 527 -65.48 -21.64 32.52
N GLN A 528 -65.81 -21.06 31.36
CA GLN A 528 -66.39 -19.70 31.32
C GLN A 528 -67.73 -19.63 32.07
N GLU A 529 -68.61 -20.61 31.89
CA GLU A 529 -69.90 -20.70 32.61
C GLU A 529 -69.77 -20.93 34.14
N LYS A 530 -68.56 -21.15 34.67
CA LYS A 530 -68.30 -21.22 36.12
C LYS A 530 -67.73 -19.93 36.71
N VAL A 531 -67.39 -18.95 35.85
CA VAL A 531 -66.74 -17.68 36.23
C VAL A 531 -67.71 -16.49 36.12
N GLU A 532 -68.82 -16.65 35.40
CA GLU A 532 -70.02 -15.80 35.49
C GLU A 532 -70.97 -16.24 36.62
#